data_AF-A0A4V3P8Y5-F1
#
_entry.id   AF-A0A4V3P8Y5-F1
#
_cell.length_a   1.000
_cell.length_b   1.000
_cell.length_c   1.000
_cell.angle_alpha   90.00
_cell.angle_beta   90.00
_cell.angle_gamma   90.00
#
_symmetry.space_group_name_H-M   'P 1'
#
loop_
_entity.id
_entity.type
_entity.pdbx_description
1 polymer ?
#
loop_
_entity_poly.entity_id
_entity_poly.type
_entity_poly.pdbx_seq_one_letter_code
_entity_poly.pdbx_strand_id
1 'polypeptide(L)'
;MHHRRQFRRRRSRPAACDDDAPHGKGAAAPGEPVRPVRVLPVAPRPFDDELLSSWQGRVACRYGCTWRDIESWLDPDIHPGRRSGLIGQDFDPGDAIIMLWARACRMDAGRLAQMALRRQARALNWYIQDRWHQGVCPACLDEDHAGNRDHYLRRAWARVEAMVCPRHLIILQDTCGRCFARAGFRFDCREGRARLACGICSAPVHFGGVGVAVSERESFLLELADTVASAVDEGPQGTAAKDIMRAALLLWAPSRPGGKPLIAWLGSPRPRSNDMPADCTDPLATAALPGRMATLFGIARLLDLADARSRIGPPPAFLMEKFAQDDLSPSAAQRVVRRPQKVECPAVTYTPRSDAEYRVLADEILASGEWRAVQGAGRIVREQALARLMTEALDRAPRARADVPGPAAP
;
A
#
# COMPACT_ATOMS: atom_id res chain seq x y z
N MET A 1 -24.45 -49.82 -12.60
CA MET A 1 -24.22 -48.70 -13.53
C MET A 1 -22.95 -47.96 -13.14
N HIS A 2 -22.16 -47.54 -14.13
CA HIS A 2 -20.96 -46.69 -14.11
C HIS A 2 -19.58 -47.27 -13.70
N HIS A 3 -19.02 -47.98 -14.68
CA HIS A 3 -17.69 -47.81 -15.29
C HIS A 3 -16.62 -46.94 -14.60
N ARG A 4 -15.56 -47.63 -14.16
CA ARG A 4 -14.16 -47.15 -14.22
C ARG A 4 -13.65 -47.21 -15.67
N ARG A 5 -12.98 -46.16 -16.15
CA ARG A 5 -12.06 -46.23 -17.30
C ARG A 5 -10.72 -45.60 -16.97
N GLN A 6 -9.70 -46.45 -16.95
CA GLN A 6 -8.29 -46.10 -17.04
C GLN A 6 -7.98 -45.64 -18.46
N PHE A 7 -7.22 -44.55 -18.62
CA PHE A 7 -6.62 -44.19 -19.90
C PHE A 7 -5.12 -44.42 -19.87
N ARG A 8 -4.68 -45.29 -20.79
CA ARG A 8 -3.30 -45.70 -21.06
C ARG A 8 -2.51 -44.56 -21.69
N ARG A 9 -1.27 -44.39 -21.22
CA ARG A 9 -0.19 -43.69 -21.91
C ARG A 9 0.17 -44.37 -23.24
N ARG A 10 0.38 -43.60 -24.30
CA ARG A 10 1.25 -43.98 -25.42
C ARG A 10 2.24 -42.84 -25.70
N ARG A 11 3.52 -43.19 -25.60
CA ARG A 11 4.68 -42.46 -26.12
C ARG A 11 4.78 -42.73 -27.62
N SER A 12 5.14 -41.72 -28.41
CA SER A 12 5.84 -41.89 -29.69
C SER A 12 6.86 -40.76 -29.89
N ARG A 13 8.05 -41.14 -30.37
CA ARG A 13 9.29 -40.37 -30.56
C ARG A 13 9.37 -39.72 -31.97
N PRO A 14 10.39 -38.88 -32.26
CA PRO A 14 10.42 -37.88 -33.33
C PRO A 14 11.17 -38.33 -34.59
N ALA A 15 10.97 -37.61 -35.70
CA ALA A 15 11.75 -37.59 -36.95
C ALA A 15 11.27 -36.36 -37.76
N ALA A 16 12.01 -35.68 -38.63
CA ALA A 16 13.42 -35.50 -38.98
C ALA A 16 13.44 -34.23 -39.88
N CYS A 17 14.61 -33.64 -40.07
CA CYS A 17 14.85 -32.48 -40.93
C CYS A 17 14.71 -32.82 -42.41
N ASP A 18 14.32 -31.85 -43.24
CA ASP A 18 14.78 -31.69 -44.62
C ASP A 18 14.63 -30.21 -45.06
N ASP A 19 15.69 -29.70 -45.69
CA ASP A 19 15.88 -28.36 -46.27
C ASP A 19 15.24 -28.26 -47.67
N ASP A 20 14.73 -27.07 -48.04
CA ASP A 20 15.16 -26.29 -49.23
C ASP A 20 14.22 -25.11 -49.57
N ALA A 21 14.84 -23.99 -49.97
CA ALA A 21 14.33 -22.61 -50.09
C ALA A 21 13.45 -22.35 -51.35
N PRO A 22 12.87 -21.14 -51.65
CA PRO A 22 13.58 -19.85 -51.68
C PRO A 22 12.80 -18.60 -51.18
N HIS A 23 13.58 -17.53 -51.06
CA HIS A 23 13.23 -16.18 -50.61
C HIS A 23 12.08 -15.51 -51.37
N GLY A 24 11.07 -15.05 -50.63
CA GLY A 24 10.15 -13.98 -51.02
C GLY A 24 10.23 -12.84 -50.00
N LYS A 25 10.76 -11.68 -50.42
CA LYS A 25 10.74 -10.44 -49.64
C LYS A 25 9.32 -9.86 -49.62
N GLY A 26 8.88 -9.47 -48.42
CA GLY A 26 8.11 -8.23 -48.25
C GLY A 26 6.59 -8.35 -48.18
N ALA A 27 6.07 -8.52 -46.97
CA ALA A 27 4.92 -7.76 -46.50
C ALA A 27 5.13 -7.51 -45.01
N ALA A 28 5.38 -6.26 -44.63
CA ALA A 28 5.39 -5.86 -43.24
C ALA A 28 4.01 -6.21 -42.65
N ALA A 29 3.99 -6.99 -41.57
CA ALA A 29 2.79 -7.20 -40.80
C ALA A 29 2.22 -5.82 -40.39
N PRO A 30 0.89 -5.63 -40.45
CA PRO A 30 0.29 -4.38 -39.98
C PRO A 30 0.75 -4.16 -38.54
N GLY A 31 1.36 -2.98 -38.31
CA GLY A 31 1.89 -2.60 -37.01
C GLY A 31 0.86 -2.88 -35.92
N GLU A 32 1.31 -3.48 -34.82
CA GLU A 32 0.48 -3.75 -33.65
C GLU A 32 -0.39 -2.53 -33.35
N PRO A 33 -1.71 -2.71 -33.13
CA PRO A 33 -2.59 -1.61 -32.84
C PRO A 33 -2.08 -0.90 -31.58
N VAL A 34 -1.63 0.33 -31.77
CA VAL A 34 -1.24 1.25 -30.71
C VAL A 34 -2.43 1.39 -29.77
N ARG A 35 -2.36 0.75 -28.59
CA ARG A 35 -3.35 0.99 -27.54
C ARG A 35 -3.23 2.45 -27.09
N PRO A 36 -4.30 3.26 -27.14
CA PRO A 36 -4.26 4.64 -26.71
C PRO A 36 -3.87 4.72 -25.22
N VAL A 37 -2.89 5.58 -24.90
CA VAL A 37 -2.47 5.81 -23.52
C VAL A 37 -3.61 6.49 -22.77
N ARG A 38 -4.16 5.77 -21.81
CA ARG A 38 -5.22 6.24 -20.91
C ARG A 38 -4.59 7.20 -19.89
N VAL A 39 -5.08 8.44 -19.85
CA VAL A 39 -4.64 9.47 -18.90
C VAL A 39 -5.73 9.78 -17.89
N LEU A 40 -5.32 10.23 -16.71
CA LEU A 40 -6.16 10.64 -15.60
C LEU A 40 -6.17 12.17 -15.52
N PRO A 41 -7.26 12.85 -15.95
CA PRO A 41 -7.31 14.31 -15.98
C PRO A 41 -7.15 14.98 -14.61
N VAL A 42 -7.67 14.34 -13.56
CA VAL A 42 -7.68 14.81 -12.18
C VAL A 42 -6.75 13.95 -11.34
N ALA A 43 -5.47 14.31 -11.33
CA ALA A 43 -4.44 13.65 -10.54
C ALA A 43 -3.78 14.67 -9.59
N PRO A 44 -4.13 14.71 -8.28
CA PRO A 44 -3.41 15.54 -7.32
C PRO A 44 -1.92 15.19 -7.30
N ARG A 45 -1.06 16.16 -6.99
CA ARG A 45 0.38 15.89 -6.79
C ARG A 45 0.60 15.21 -5.42
N PRO A 46 1.56 14.28 -5.31
CA PRO A 46 1.89 13.67 -4.04
C PRO A 46 2.58 14.68 -3.11
N PHE A 47 2.39 14.51 -1.80
CA PHE A 47 3.17 15.21 -0.78
C PHE A 47 4.53 14.53 -0.56
N ASP A 48 5.49 15.26 0.00
CA ASP A 48 6.88 14.81 0.10
C ASP A 48 7.07 13.59 1.02
N ASP A 49 6.29 13.53 2.10
CA ASP A 49 6.27 12.42 3.06
C ASP A 49 5.08 11.48 2.85
N GLU A 50 4.42 11.49 1.68
CA GLU A 50 3.29 10.63 1.41
C GLU A 50 3.70 9.20 1.00
N LEU A 51 2.85 8.22 1.32
CA LEU A 51 2.94 6.84 0.79
C LEU A 51 2.42 6.76 -0.65
N LEU A 52 2.98 5.85 -1.45
CA LEU A 52 2.55 5.68 -2.84
C LEU A 52 1.08 5.25 -2.92
N SER A 53 0.68 4.29 -2.09
CA SER A 53 -0.70 3.81 -1.99
C SER A 53 -1.67 4.88 -1.49
N SER A 54 -1.20 5.82 -0.66
CA SER A 54 -1.97 7.00 -0.26
C SER A 54 -2.27 7.89 -1.44
N TRP A 55 -1.23 8.27 -2.18
CA TRP A 55 -1.37 9.12 -3.35
C TRP A 55 -2.26 8.47 -4.41
N GLN A 56 -2.05 7.20 -4.72
CA GLN A 56 -2.89 6.43 -5.65
C GLN A 56 -4.35 6.37 -5.17
N GLY A 57 -4.58 6.17 -3.87
CA GLY A 57 -5.91 6.18 -3.28
C GLY A 57 -6.61 7.53 -3.41
N ARG A 58 -5.88 8.64 -3.22
CA ARG A 58 -6.41 10.00 -3.43
C ARG A 58 -6.73 10.28 -4.89
N VAL A 59 -5.91 9.81 -5.82
CA VAL A 59 -6.19 9.92 -7.27
C VAL A 59 -7.44 9.11 -7.60
N ALA A 60 -7.47 7.82 -7.23
CA ALA A 60 -8.57 6.91 -7.56
C ALA A 60 -9.91 7.37 -6.98
N CYS A 61 -9.93 7.92 -5.76
CA CYS A 61 -11.19 8.38 -5.17
C CYS A 61 -11.84 9.52 -5.96
N ARG A 62 -11.10 10.28 -6.77
CA ARG A 62 -11.64 11.30 -7.70
C ARG A 62 -12.55 10.70 -8.77
N TYR A 63 -12.31 9.44 -9.10
CA TYR A 63 -13.02 8.70 -10.12
C TYR A 63 -14.07 7.75 -9.53
N GLY A 64 -14.29 7.80 -8.21
CA GLY A 64 -15.26 6.92 -7.54
C GLY A 64 -14.86 5.45 -7.54
N CYS A 65 -13.57 5.14 -7.70
CA CYS A 65 -13.07 3.78 -7.78
C CYS A 65 -11.84 3.56 -6.88
N THR A 66 -11.38 2.32 -6.80
CA THR A 66 -10.15 1.97 -6.11
C THR A 66 -8.94 2.11 -7.04
N TRP A 67 -7.74 2.22 -6.47
CA TRP A 67 -6.52 2.25 -7.28
C TRP A 67 -6.33 0.97 -8.12
N ARG A 68 -6.86 -0.18 -7.67
CA ARG A 68 -6.85 -1.43 -8.46
C ARG A 68 -7.75 -1.35 -9.67
N ASP A 69 -8.90 -0.69 -9.53
CA ASP A 69 -9.81 -0.47 -10.65
C ASP A 69 -9.15 0.45 -11.68
N ILE A 70 -8.42 1.48 -11.23
CA ILE A 70 -7.61 2.33 -12.09
C ILE A 70 -6.52 1.51 -12.80
N GLU A 71 -5.75 0.68 -12.10
CA GLU A 71 -4.70 -0.14 -12.71
C GLU A 71 -5.25 -1.10 -13.76
N SER A 72 -6.33 -1.83 -13.43
CA SER A 72 -7.05 -2.71 -14.34
C SER A 72 -7.60 -1.96 -15.57
N TRP A 73 -8.08 -0.74 -15.37
CA TRP A 73 -8.55 0.12 -16.45
C TRP A 73 -7.40 0.65 -17.32
N LEU A 74 -6.25 0.99 -16.74
CA LEU A 74 -5.11 1.51 -17.48
C LEU A 74 -4.44 0.40 -18.31
N ASP A 75 -4.29 -0.79 -17.74
CA ASP A 75 -3.70 -1.95 -18.40
C ASP A 75 -4.25 -3.26 -17.78
N PRO A 76 -5.19 -3.95 -18.44
CA PRO A 76 -5.78 -5.20 -17.94
C PRO A 76 -4.78 -6.34 -17.80
N ASP A 77 -3.68 -6.29 -18.57
CA ASP A 77 -2.65 -7.32 -18.60
C ASP A 77 -1.55 -7.04 -17.56
N ILE A 78 -1.65 -5.94 -16.80
CA ILE A 78 -0.65 -5.59 -15.82
C ILE A 78 -0.69 -6.57 -14.65
N HIS A 79 0.42 -7.28 -14.46
CA HIS A 79 0.61 -8.10 -13.28
C HIS A 79 1.19 -7.23 -12.17
N PRO A 80 0.50 -7.05 -11.03
CA PRO A 80 1.13 -6.48 -9.86
C PRO A 80 2.37 -7.33 -9.54
N GLY A 81 3.47 -6.67 -9.15
CA GLY A 81 4.75 -7.33 -8.91
C GLY A 81 4.63 -8.56 -7.99
N ARG A 82 5.69 -9.37 -7.94
CA ARG A 82 5.74 -10.69 -7.27
C ARG A 82 5.31 -10.72 -5.79
N ARG A 83 5.09 -9.57 -5.14
CA ARG A 83 4.58 -9.43 -3.77
C ARG A 83 3.12 -8.99 -3.81
N SER A 84 2.22 -9.92 -3.49
CA SER A 84 0.79 -9.63 -3.32
C SER A 84 0.57 -8.81 -2.04
N GLY A 85 -0.28 -7.78 -2.09
CA GLY A 85 -0.65 -6.95 -0.94
C GLY A 85 -0.12 -5.50 -0.99
N LEU A 86 -0.71 -4.62 -0.16
CA LEU A 86 -0.41 -3.18 -0.19
C LEU A 86 1.03 -2.85 0.17
N ILE A 87 1.69 -3.69 0.98
CA ILE A 87 3.12 -3.49 1.24
C ILE A 87 3.99 -3.83 0.04
N GLY A 88 3.58 -4.75 -0.84
CA GLY A 88 4.23 -4.93 -2.13
C GLY A 88 4.22 -3.62 -2.92
N GLN A 89 3.11 -2.89 -2.86
CA GLN A 89 2.90 -1.62 -3.56
C GLN A 89 3.68 -0.45 -2.96
N ASP A 90 3.67 -0.27 -1.64
CA ASP A 90 4.44 0.82 -1.02
C ASP A 90 5.94 0.50 -0.92
N PHE A 91 6.32 -0.77 -0.71
CA PHE A 91 7.71 -1.15 -0.57
C PHE A 91 8.43 -1.30 -1.90
N ASP A 92 7.92 -2.11 -2.81
CA ASP A 92 8.57 -2.41 -4.10
C ASP A 92 7.52 -2.57 -5.21
N PRO A 93 6.87 -1.46 -5.64
CA PRO A 93 5.73 -1.48 -6.57
C PRO A 93 6.06 -2.11 -7.93
N GLY A 94 7.34 -2.19 -8.29
CA GLY A 94 7.81 -2.61 -9.60
C GLY A 94 7.76 -1.49 -10.64
N ASP A 95 8.73 -1.49 -11.55
CA ASP A 95 8.90 -0.41 -12.53
C ASP A 95 7.70 -0.28 -13.47
N ALA A 96 7.02 -1.38 -13.80
CA ALA A 96 5.83 -1.37 -14.65
C ALA A 96 4.69 -0.53 -14.03
N ILE A 97 4.41 -0.71 -12.73
CA ILE A 97 3.39 0.04 -12.00
C ILE A 97 3.78 1.52 -11.90
N ILE A 98 5.06 1.80 -11.58
CA ILE A 98 5.55 3.19 -11.53
C ILE A 98 5.37 3.88 -12.89
N MET A 99 5.75 3.21 -13.98
CA MET A 99 5.60 3.76 -15.34
C MET A 99 4.14 3.92 -15.74
N LEU A 100 3.27 2.98 -15.37
CA LEU A 100 1.83 3.05 -15.63
C LEU A 100 1.23 4.30 -14.99
N TRP A 101 1.45 4.49 -13.69
CA TRP A 101 0.94 5.64 -12.95
C TRP A 101 1.62 6.96 -13.36
N ALA A 102 2.92 6.94 -13.68
CA ALA A 102 3.64 8.12 -14.17
C ALA A 102 3.02 8.64 -15.47
N ARG A 103 2.74 7.75 -16.43
CA ARG A 103 2.10 8.10 -17.70
C ARG A 103 0.68 8.58 -17.49
N ALA A 104 -0.12 7.82 -16.74
CA ALA A 104 -1.53 8.12 -16.51
C ALA A 104 -1.72 9.48 -15.82
N CYS A 105 -0.87 9.80 -14.82
CA CYS A 105 -0.96 11.03 -14.05
C CYS A 105 -0.08 12.18 -14.58
N ARG A 106 0.63 12.00 -15.70
CA ARG A 106 1.58 12.98 -16.27
C ARG A 106 2.60 13.44 -15.22
N MET A 107 3.33 12.47 -14.69
CA MET A 107 4.33 12.62 -13.64
C MET A 107 5.68 12.07 -14.07
N ASP A 108 6.74 12.62 -13.48
CA ASP A 108 8.06 12.03 -13.59
C ASP A 108 8.10 10.67 -12.88
N ALA A 109 8.54 9.63 -13.59
CA ALA A 109 8.65 8.28 -13.06
C ALA A 109 9.69 8.19 -11.95
N GLY A 110 10.77 8.97 -12.03
CA GLY A 110 11.79 9.06 -10.99
C GLY A 110 11.22 9.55 -9.66
N ARG A 111 10.37 10.59 -9.70
CA ARG A 111 9.67 11.12 -8.53
C ARG A 111 8.73 10.09 -7.89
N LEU A 112 7.95 9.36 -8.69
CA LEU A 112 7.09 8.29 -8.15
C LEU A 112 7.92 7.13 -7.59
N ALA A 113 9.01 6.76 -8.26
CA ALA A 113 9.90 5.70 -7.78
C ALA A 113 10.53 6.05 -6.43
N GLN A 114 10.82 7.33 -6.14
CA GLN A 114 11.34 7.80 -4.86
C GLN A 114 10.37 7.63 -3.68
N MET A 115 9.06 7.50 -3.95
CA MET A 115 8.07 7.25 -2.90
C MET A 115 8.13 5.83 -2.34
N ALA A 116 8.75 4.88 -3.07
CA ALA A 116 8.84 3.48 -2.66
C ALA A 116 9.71 3.30 -1.41
N LEU A 117 9.19 2.57 -0.42
CA LEU A 117 9.86 2.36 0.87
C LEU A 117 11.16 1.55 0.73
N ARG A 118 11.31 0.70 -0.29
CA ARG A 118 12.57 -0.04 -0.53
C ARG A 118 13.77 0.87 -0.80
N ARG A 119 13.52 2.11 -1.23
CA ARG A 119 14.58 3.12 -1.41
C ARG A 119 15.01 3.78 -0.10
N GLN A 120 14.26 3.52 0.98
CA GLN A 120 14.67 3.86 2.34
C GLN A 120 15.65 2.79 2.84
N ALA A 121 16.51 3.15 3.80
CA ALA A 121 17.58 2.28 4.28
C ALA A 121 17.11 1.02 5.05
N ARG A 122 15.80 0.88 5.31
CA ARG A 122 15.25 -0.17 6.19
C ARG A 122 14.76 -1.39 5.41
N ALA A 123 14.89 -2.56 6.04
CA ALA A 123 14.35 -3.81 5.51
C ALA A 123 12.81 -3.88 5.64
N LEU A 124 12.18 -4.79 4.88
CA LEU A 124 10.72 -4.93 4.79
C LEU A 124 10.04 -5.15 6.14
N ASN A 125 10.64 -5.95 7.03
CA ASN A 125 10.10 -6.31 8.33
C ASN A 125 10.05 -5.15 9.34
N TRP A 126 10.62 -3.99 8.99
CA TRP A 126 10.50 -2.73 9.73
C TRP A 126 9.34 -1.86 9.25
N TYR A 127 8.53 -2.37 8.32
CA TYR A 127 7.32 -1.73 7.84
C TYR A 127 6.09 -2.60 8.11
N ILE A 128 4.96 -1.96 8.38
CA ILE A 128 3.69 -2.61 8.66
C ILE A 128 3.15 -3.23 7.36
N GLN A 129 3.03 -4.56 7.33
CA GLN A 129 2.64 -5.32 6.14
C GLN A 129 1.15 -5.21 5.81
N ASP A 130 0.31 -5.04 6.84
CA ASP A 130 -1.14 -4.84 6.66
C ASP A 130 -1.54 -3.38 6.94
N ARG A 131 -2.02 -2.71 5.89
CA ARG A 131 -2.54 -1.33 5.97
C ARG A 131 -3.68 -1.17 6.98
N TRP A 132 -4.45 -2.23 7.25
CA TRP A 132 -5.54 -2.18 8.21
C TRP A 132 -5.02 -2.05 9.65
N HIS A 133 -3.73 -2.34 9.86
CA HIS A 133 -2.99 -2.18 11.10
C HIS A 133 -2.08 -0.94 11.09
N GLN A 134 -2.09 -0.19 9.99
CA GLN A 134 -1.47 1.13 9.91
C GLN A 134 -2.37 2.13 10.64
N GLY A 135 -1.89 2.61 11.79
CA GLY A 135 -2.57 3.68 12.51
C GLY A 135 -2.45 5.00 11.76
N VAL A 136 -3.43 5.88 11.92
CA VAL A 136 -3.41 7.26 11.42
C VAL A 136 -3.54 8.24 12.56
N CYS A 137 -3.02 9.46 12.43
CA CYS A 137 -3.28 10.50 13.41
C CYS A 137 -4.50 11.33 12.98
N PRO A 138 -5.64 11.29 13.69
CA PRO A 138 -6.83 12.05 13.31
C PRO A 138 -6.61 13.56 13.34
N ALA A 139 -5.80 14.05 14.29
CA ALA A 139 -5.48 15.48 14.38
C ALA A 139 -4.67 15.99 13.18
N CYS A 140 -3.69 15.22 12.69
CA CYS A 140 -3.02 15.51 11.42
C CYS A 140 -4.00 15.60 10.24
N LEU A 141 -5.00 14.72 10.21
CA LEU A 141 -6.00 14.71 9.14
C LEU A 141 -6.94 15.92 9.24
N ASP A 142 -7.30 16.32 10.45
CA ASP A 142 -8.09 17.53 10.70
C ASP A 142 -7.33 18.81 10.28
N GLU A 143 -6.02 18.87 10.52
CA GLU A 143 -5.19 19.97 10.00
C GLU A 143 -5.06 19.95 8.47
N ASP A 144 -5.01 18.76 7.86
CA ASP A 144 -5.04 18.63 6.40
C ASP A 144 -6.37 19.18 5.87
N HIS A 145 -7.49 18.85 6.52
CA HIS A 145 -8.81 19.40 6.21
C HIS A 145 -8.89 20.92 6.41
N ALA A 146 -8.48 21.43 7.58
CA ALA A 146 -8.49 22.85 7.92
C ALA A 146 -7.60 23.68 6.98
N GLY A 147 -6.49 23.11 6.51
CA GLY A 147 -5.64 23.69 5.48
C GLY A 147 -6.19 23.59 4.06
N ASN A 148 -7.43 23.14 3.87
CA ASN A 148 -8.06 22.88 2.57
C ASN A 148 -7.25 21.93 1.66
N ARG A 149 -6.54 20.97 2.27
CA ARG A 149 -5.77 19.92 1.59
C ARG A 149 -6.54 18.61 1.62
N ASP A 150 -6.09 17.66 0.80
CA ASP A 150 -6.53 16.28 0.91
C ASP A 150 -5.96 15.65 2.19
N HIS A 151 -6.69 14.71 2.77
CA HIS A 151 -6.10 13.77 3.72
C HIS A 151 -5.04 12.95 2.98
N TYR A 152 -3.97 12.57 3.66
CA TYR A 152 -2.98 11.63 3.14
C TYR A 152 -2.33 10.82 4.26
N LEU A 153 -1.85 9.62 3.91
CA LEU A 153 -1.10 8.76 4.82
C LEU A 153 0.38 9.10 4.73
N ARG A 154 0.92 9.49 5.88
CA ARG A 154 2.33 9.86 6.03
C ARG A 154 3.19 8.60 6.07
N ARG A 155 4.35 8.65 5.43
CA ARG A 155 5.33 7.56 5.32
C ARG A 155 5.80 7.07 6.68
N ALA A 156 5.98 8.00 7.63
CA ALA A 156 6.35 7.67 9.00
C ALA A 156 5.36 6.72 9.67
N TRP A 157 4.06 6.80 9.35
CA TRP A 157 3.04 5.93 9.93
C TRP A 157 3.13 4.47 9.46
N ALA A 158 3.88 4.18 8.38
CA ALA A 158 4.08 2.81 7.89
C ALA A 158 5.17 2.06 8.67
N ARG A 159 5.91 2.72 9.56
CA ARG A 159 6.99 2.10 10.34
C ARG A 159 6.43 1.33 11.53
N VAL A 160 7.08 0.23 11.92
CA VAL A 160 6.56 -0.62 13.02
C VAL A 160 6.56 0.07 14.38
N GLU A 161 7.49 0.99 14.61
CA GLU A 161 7.56 1.78 15.84
C GLU A 161 6.57 2.96 15.89
N ALA A 162 5.85 3.24 14.80
CA ALA A 162 4.87 4.32 14.74
C ALA A 162 3.63 3.96 15.57
N MET A 163 3.64 4.35 16.85
CA MET A 163 2.57 4.13 17.82
C MET A 163 1.87 5.43 18.21
N VAL A 164 2.63 6.51 18.34
CA VAL A 164 2.17 7.83 18.76
C VAL A 164 2.57 8.84 17.68
N CYS A 165 1.68 9.79 17.39
CA CYS A 165 2.02 10.90 16.51
C CYS A 165 2.99 11.84 17.23
N PRO A 166 4.21 12.10 16.73
CA PRO A 166 5.15 13.01 17.39
C PRO A 166 4.71 14.48 17.37
N ARG A 167 3.78 14.83 16.47
CA ARG A 167 3.26 16.20 16.35
C ARG A 167 2.11 16.49 17.31
N HIS A 168 1.21 15.53 17.48
CA HIS A 168 -0.03 15.69 18.27
C HIS A 168 -0.03 14.91 19.57
N LEU A 169 0.99 14.07 19.78
CA LEU A 169 1.24 13.32 21.02
C LEU A 169 0.08 12.39 21.42
N ILE A 170 -0.69 11.95 20.43
CA ILE A 170 -1.79 10.98 20.58
C ILE A 170 -1.42 9.64 19.94
N ILE A 171 -1.90 8.56 20.55
CA ILE A 171 -1.79 7.21 19.96
C ILE A 171 -2.49 7.22 18.59
N LEU A 172 -1.84 6.61 17.59
CA LEU A 172 -2.41 6.48 16.26
C LEU A 172 -3.69 5.64 16.31
N GLN A 173 -4.64 5.94 15.44
CA GLN A 173 -5.94 5.29 15.39
C GLN A 173 -5.95 4.23 14.27
N ASP A 174 -6.25 2.98 14.61
CA ASP A 174 -6.47 1.86 13.67
C ASP A 174 -7.92 1.32 13.71
N THR A 175 -8.74 1.84 14.63
CA THR A 175 -10.17 1.50 14.79
C THR A 175 -11.05 2.68 14.40
N CYS A 176 -12.26 2.45 13.89
CA CYS A 176 -13.21 3.54 13.66
C CYS A 176 -13.73 4.12 14.99
N GLY A 177 -13.66 5.43 15.19
CA GLY A 177 -14.20 6.08 16.40
C GLY A 177 -15.73 6.03 16.53
N ARG A 178 -16.46 5.65 15.48
CA ARG A 178 -17.93 5.56 15.46
C ARG A 178 -18.47 4.14 15.60
N CYS A 179 -17.95 3.19 14.81
CA CYS A 179 -18.42 1.81 14.82
C CYS A 179 -17.41 0.82 15.43
N PHE A 180 -16.25 1.30 15.89
CA PHE A 180 -15.18 0.51 16.52
C PHE A 180 -14.59 -0.61 15.63
N ALA A 181 -14.99 -0.71 14.36
CA ALA A 181 -14.47 -1.70 13.43
C ALA A 181 -12.99 -1.46 13.10
N ARG A 182 -12.22 -2.55 13.03
CA ARG A 182 -10.84 -2.61 12.50
C ARG A 182 -10.80 -3.03 11.04
N ALA A 183 -11.60 -2.37 10.22
CA ALA A 183 -11.64 -2.59 8.78
C ALA A 183 -10.83 -1.51 8.02
N GLY A 184 -9.91 -0.86 8.75
CA GLY A 184 -9.23 0.41 8.48
C GLY A 184 -9.97 1.43 7.61
N PHE A 185 -9.18 2.24 6.90
CA PHE A 185 -9.65 3.48 6.28
C PHE A 185 -9.44 3.49 4.77
N ARG A 186 -10.39 4.08 4.05
CA ARG A 186 -10.33 4.30 2.60
C ARG A 186 -10.47 5.77 2.27
N PHE A 187 -9.98 6.19 1.11
CA PHE A 187 -10.24 7.53 0.59
C PHE A 187 -11.62 7.58 -0.05
N ASP A 188 -12.45 8.50 0.43
CA ASP A 188 -13.68 8.92 -0.21
C ASP A 188 -13.47 10.36 -0.74
N CYS A 189 -13.94 10.65 -1.95
CA CYS A 189 -13.98 12.02 -2.46
C CYS A 189 -15.19 12.74 -1.87
N ARG A 190 -14.96 13.79 -1.08
CA ARG A 190 -15.99 14.64 -0.47
C ARG A 190 -15.64 16.09 -0.73
N GLU A 191 -16.59 16.87 -1.23
CA GLU A 191 -16.38 18.30 -1.52
C GLU A 191 -15.16 18.54 -2.43
N GLY A 192 -14.95 17.65 -3.42
CA GLY A 192 -13.78 17.74 -4.30
C GLY A 192 -12.45 17.52 -3.58
N ARG A 193 -12.44 16.93 -2.39
CA ARG A 193 -11.23 16.58 -1.61
C ARG A 193 -11.22 15.11 -1.18
N ALA A 194 -10.04 14.51 -1.09
CA ALA A 194 -9.89 13.16 -0.59
C ALA A 194 -9.96 13.18 0.94
N ARG A 195 -10.88 12.40 1.51
CA ARG A 195 -11.08 12.26 2.96
C ARG A 195 -10.95 10.80 3.34
N LEU A 196 -10.20 10.52 4.39
CA LEU A 196 -10.19 9.18 4.97
C LEU A 196 -11.50 8.92 5.69
N ALA A 197 -12.11 7.78 5.40
CA ALA A 197 -13.34 7.32 6.01
C ALA A 197 -13.25 5.84 6.35
N CYS A 198 -14.02 5.40 7.34
CA CYS A 198 -14.13 4.00 7.72
C CYS A 198 -14.61 3.14 6.54
N GLY A 199 -13.94 2.00 6.30
CA GLY A 199 -14.35 1.05 5.26
C GLY A 199 -15.75 0.46 5.43
N ILE A 200 -16.28 0.43 6.67
CA ILE A 200 -17.59 -0.14 7.00
C ILE A 200 -18.68 0.94 7.05
N CYS A 201 -18.62 1.83 8.05
CA CYS A 201 -19.69 2.81 8.29
C CYS A 201 -19.53 4.10 7.48
N SER A 202 -18.44 4.25 6.72
CA SER A 202 -18.13 5.47 5.95
C SER A 202 -18.09 6.75 6.78
N ALA A 203 -17.97 6.66 8.11
CA ALA A 203 -17.72 7.84 8.94
C ALA A 203 -16.34 8.42 8.60
N PRO A 204 -16.21 9.75 8.42
CA PRO A 204 -14.91 10.37 8.23
C PRO A 204 -14.04 10.16 9.47
N VAL A 205 -12.75 10.00 9.26
CA VAL A 205 -11.78 10.02 10.36
C VAL A 205 -11.64 11.46 10.81
N HIS A 206 -11.87 11.70 12.10
CA HIS A 206 -11.88 13.01 12.72
C HIS A 206 -11.46 12.87 14.18
N PHE A 207 -10.69 13.83 14.69
CA PHE A 207 -10.24 13.83 16.08
C PHE A 207 -11.34 14.30 17.04
N GLY A 208 -12.14 15.30 16.67
CA GLY A 208 -13.21 15.86 17.51
C GLY A 208 -12.76 16.76 18.66
N GLY A 209 -11.50 16.68 19.09
CA GLY A 209 -10.80 17.65 19.93
C GLY A 209 -11.35 17.88 21.35
N VAL A 210 -10.63 17.36 22.35
CA VAL A 210 -10.21 18.17 23.52
C VAL A 210 -8.72 17.86 23.73
N GLY A 211 -7.89 18.88 23.97
CA GLY A 211 -6.46 18.72 24.20
C GLY A 211 -6.22 17.77 25.39
N VAL A 212 -5.72 16.57 25.11
CA VAL A 212 -5.38 15.61 26.15
C VAL A 212 -3.95 15.93 26.57
N ALA A 213 -3.76 16.18 27.87
CA ALA A 213 -2.41 16.28 28.42
C ALA A 213 -1.67 14.97 28.14
N VAL A 214 -0.45 15.07 27.61
CA VAL A 214 0.37 13.92 27.26
C VAL A 214 0.58 13.08 28.52
N SER A 215 0.10 11.85 28.50
CA SER A 215 0.33 10.92 29.60
C SER A 215 1.79 10.48 29.63
N GLU A 216 2.32 10.14 30.80
CA GLU A 216 3.67 9.55 30.93
C GLU A 216 3.86 8.33 30.02
N ARG A 217 2.77 7.59 29.77
CA ARG A 217 2.72 6.46 28.85
C ARG A 217 2.98 6.88 27.40
N GLU A 218 2.36 7.96 26.92
CA GLU A 218 2.57 8.46 25.55
C GLU A 218 3.99 9.00 25.37
N SER A 219 4.52 9.70 26.37
CA SER A 219 5.91 10.15 26.38
C SER A 219 6.89 8.97 26.33
N PHE A 220 6.67 7.93 27.13
CA PHE A 220 7.48 6.69 27.07
C PHE A 220 7.41 6.04 25.68
N LEU A 221 6.21 5.94 25.10
CA LEU A 221 6.02 5.32 23.78
C LEU A 221 6.73 6.11 22.66
N LEU A 222 6.77 7.43 22.75
CA LEU A 222 7.49 8.28 21.80
C LEU A 222 9.00 8.09 21.91
N GLU A 223 9.54 8.09 23.13
CA GLU A 223 10.96 7.87 23.39
C GLU A 223 11.40 6.46 22.97
N LEU A 224 10.56 5.45 23.24
CA LEU A 224 10.76 4.10 22.76
C LEU A 224 10.76 4.04 21.23
N ALA A 225 9.82 4.74 20.57
CA ALA A 225 9.79 4.79 19.12
C ALA A 225 11.06 5.44 18.54
N ASP A 226 11.55 6.52 19.14
CA ASP A 226 12.79 7.18 18.72
C ASP A 226 14.04 6.30 18.94
N THR A 227 14.10 5.61 20.07
CA THR A 227 15.16 4.64 20.40
C THR A 227 15.19 3.50 19.38
N VAL A 228 14.03 2.93 19.05
CA VAL A 228 13.92 1.86 18.05
C VAL A 228 14.26 2.39 16.65
N ALA A 229 13.78 3.57 16.28
CA ALA A 229 14.08 4.18 14.99
C ALA A 229 15.59 4.37 14.82
N SER A 230 16.27 4.91 15.83
CA SER A 230 17.73 5.11 15.85
C SER A 230 18.47 3.78 15.70
N ALA A 231 18.11 2.77 16.48
CA ALA A 231 18.71 1.43 16.40
C ALA A 231 18.56 0.77 15.02
N VAL A 232 17.45 1.04 14.32
CA VAL A 232 17.18 0.52 12.98
C VAL A 232 17.91 1.31 11.89
N ASP A 233 18.06 2.63 12.07
CA ASP A 233 18.69 3.53 11.10
C ASP A 233 20.23 3.45 11.11
N GLU A 234 20.84 2.92 12.17
CA GLU A 234 22.27 2.52 12.21
C GLU A 234 22.65 1.46 11.15
N GLY A 235 21.65 0.82 10.54
CA GLY A 235 21.81 -0.06 9.37
C GLY A 235 21.77 -1.56 9.71
N PRO A 236 21.77 -2.44 8.69
CA PRO A 236 21.52 -3.88 8.84
C PRO A 236 22.60 -4.66 9.61
N GLN A 237 23.74 -4.02 9.90
CA GLN A 237 24.79 -4.60 10.72
C GLN A 237 24.71 -4.19 12.20
N GLY A 238 23.82 -3.25 12.55
CA GLY A 238 23.56 -2.86 13.93
C GLY A 238 23.12 -4.06 14.78
N THR A 239 23.82 -4.29 15.89
CA THR A 239 23.49 -5.37 16.84
C THR A 239 22.13 -5.12 17.48
N ALA A 240 21.80 -3.86 17.79
CA ALA A 240 20.55 -3.46 18.42
C ALA A 240 19.30 -3.84 17.60
N ALA A 241 19.29 -3.58 16.29
CA ALA A 241 18.17 -3.96 15.42
C ALA A 241 17.94 -5.48 15.38
N LYS A 242 19.02 -6.28 15.39
CA LYS A 242 18.95 -7.74 15.44
C LYS A 242 18.39 -8.22 16.78
N ASP A 243 18.84 -7.63 17.89
CA ASP A 243 18.35 -7.95 19.22
C ASP A 243 16.87 -7.58 19.40
N ILE A 244 16.43 -6.44 18.86
CA ILE A 244 15.01 -6.04 18.84
C ILE A 244 14.17 -7.12 18.14
N MET A 245 14.60 -7.57 16.96
CA MET A 245 13.84 -8.58 16.21
C MET A 245 13.88 -9.96 16.88
N ARG A 246 15.03 -10.35 17.45
CA ARG A 246 15.18 -11.56 18.26
C ARG A 246 14.25 -11.54 19.47
N ALA A 247 14.18 -10.42 20.18
CA ALA A 247 13.26 -10.23 21.30
C ALA A 247 11.79 -10.32 20.84
N ALA A 248 11.46 -9.71 19.70
CA ALA A 248 10.11 -9.81 19.13
C ALA A 248 9.72 -11.27 18.83
N LEU A 249 10.61 -12.03 18.19
CA LEU A 249 10.42 -13.46 17.90
C LEU A 249 10.26 -14.29 19.18
N LEU A 250 11.11 -14.05 20.18
CA LEU A 250 11.01 -14.72 21.48
C LEU A 250 9.63 -14.47 22.10
N LEU A 251 9.17 -13.22 22.14
CA LEU A 251 7.88 -12.88 22.77
C LEU A 251 6.70 -13.63 22.14
N TRP A 252 6.73 -13.86 20.83
CA TRP A 252 5.68 -14.60 20.14
C TRP A 252 5.94 -16.10 20.03
N ALA A 253 7.08 -16.58 20.53
CA ALA A 253 7.36 -18.02 20.62
C ALA A 253 6.41 -18.68 21.63
N PRO A 254 5.97 -19.92 21.37
CA PRO A 254 5.09 -20.64 22.28
C PRO A 254 5.84 -21.01 23.57
N SER A 255 5.20 -20.90 24.73
CA SER A 255 5.83 -21.28 26.02
C SER A 255 6.07 -22.79 26.14
N ARG A 256 5.22 -23.58 25.49
CA ARG A 256 5.29 -25.05 25.29
C ARG A 256 4.67 -25.37 23.93
N PRO A 257 4.91 -26.53 23.30
CA PRO A 257 4.22 -26.89 22.06
C PRO A 257 2.69 -26.74 22.18
N GLY A 258 2.09 -25.89 21.34
CA GLY A 258 0.66 -25.55 21.38
C GLY A 258 0.22 -24.62 22.54
N GLY A 259 1.16 -24.11 23.33
CA GLY A 259 0.91 -23.21 24.46
C GLY A 259 0.79 -21.74 24.05
N LYS A 260 0.39 -20.89 25.02
CA LYS A 260 0.30 -19.43 24.83
C LYS A 260 1.68 -18.83 24.52
N PRO A 261 1.75 -17.75 23.71
CA PRO A 261 3.00 -17.07 23.43
C PRO A 261 3.61 -16.46 24.71
N LEU A 262 4.93 -16.30 24.73
CA LEU A 262 5.68 -15.79 25.87
C LEU A 262 5.25 -14.38 26.31
N ILE A 263 4.77 -13.56 25.37
CA ILE A 263 4.22 -12.22 25.60
C ILE A 263 3.04 -12.23 26.58
N ALA A 264 2.28 -13.34 26.66
CA ALA A 264 1.15 -13.46 27.58
C ALA A 264 1.57 -13.43 29.07
N TRP A 265 2.86 -13.65 29.33
CA TRP A 265 3.44 -13.75 30.67
C TRP A 265 4.17 -12.48 31.11
N LEU A 266 4.27 -11.45 30.25
CA LEU A 266 4.90 -10.16 30.59
C LEU A 266 4.10 -9.32 31.60
N GLY A 267 2.88 -9.73 31.94
CA GLY A 267 1.96 -8.93 32.74
C GLY A 267 1.20 -7.92 31.89
N SER A 268 0.88 -6.76 32.45
CA SER A 268 0.19 -5.68 31.71
C SER A 268 1.20 -4.87 30.88
N PRO A 269 0.88 -4.45 29.65
CA PRO A 269 -0.36 -4.73 28.91
C PRO A 269 -0.36 -6.13 28.25
N ARG A 270 -1.51 -6.82 28.29
CA ARG A 270 -1.69 -8.13 27.62
C ARG A 270 -2.34 -7.96 26.25
N PRO A 271 -1.79 -8.59 25.18
CA PRO A 271 -2.45 -8.61 23.88
C PRO A 271 -3.75 -9.43 23.95
N ARG A 272 -4.78 -8.99 23.24
CA ARG A 272 -6.01 -9.76 23.00
C ARG A 272 -5.84 -10.66 21.78
N SER A 273 -6.76 -11.61 21.56
CA SER A 273 -6.74 -12.49 20.38
C SER A 273 -6.66 -11.72 19.06
N ASN A 274 -7.37 -10.59 18.97
CA ASN A 274 -7.42 -9.75 17.78
C ASN A 274 -6.19 -8.82 17.63
N ASP A 275 -5.24 -8.92 18.56
CA ASP A 275 -3.99 -8.15 18.55
C ASP A 275 -2.78 -9.02 18.13
N MET A 276 -2.99 -10.31 17.88
CA MET A 276 -1.94 -11.26 17.51
C MET A 276 -1.41 -10.97 16.09
N PRO A 277 -0.09 -11.11 15.84
CA PRO A 277 0.45 -11.03 14.50
C PRO A 277 -0.17 -12.07 13.57
N ALA A 278 -0.41 -11.68 12.32
CA ALA A 278 -0.80 -12.62 11.27
C ALA A 278 0.34 -13.61 10.94
N ASP A 279 1.60 -13.17 11.11
CA ASP A 279 2.79 -14.00 10.97
C ASP A 279 3.70 -13.82 12.18
N CYS A 280 3.84 -14.86 13.00
CA CYS A 280 4.70 -14.85 14.18
C CYS A 280 6.20 -14.78 13.84
N THR A 281 6.60 -14.97 12.57
CA THR A 281 7.99 -14.79 12.11
C THR A 281 8.31 -13.32 11.79
N ASP A 282 7.29 -12.49 11.60
CA ASP A 282 7.40 -11.04 11.41
C ASP A 282 6.42 -10.29 12.35
N PRO A 283 6.57 -10.44 13.68
CA PRO A 283 5.53 -10.03 14.63
C PRO A 283 5.30 -8.51 14.65
N LEU A 284 6.37 -7.71 14.57
CA LEU A 284 6.26 -6.25 14.53
C LEU A 284 5.59 -5.76 13.24
N ALA A 285 5.82 -6.46 12.13
CA ALA A 285 5.32 -6.08 10.82
C ALA A 285 3.84 -6.45 10.62
N THR A 286 3.38 -7.52 11.27
CA THR A 286 2.05 -8.11 11.02
C THR A 286 1.07 -8.00 12.18
N ALA A 287 1.49 -7.54 13.37
CA ALA A 287 0.59 -7.28 14.47
C ALA A 287 -0.27 -6.02 14.25
N ALA A 288 -1.52 -6.08 14.73
CA ALA A 288 -2.37 -4.89 14.91
C ALA A 288 -1.69 -3.89 15.86
N LEU A 289 -2.10 -2.61 15.81
CA LEU A 289 -1.43 -1.56 16.58
C LEU A 289 -1.34 -1.87 18.09
N PRO A 290 -2.39 -2.37 18.78
CA PRO A 290 -2.28 -2.73 20.20
C PRO A 290 -1.31 -3.90 20.45
N GLY A 291 -1.25 -4.87 19.55
CA GLY A 291 -0.31 -5.99 19.65
C GLY A 291 1.12 -5.57 19.42
N ARG A 292 1.33 -4.68 18.45
CA ARG A 292 2.63 -4.07 18.17
C ARG A 292 3.12 -3.22 19.34
N MET A 293 2.24 -2.41 19.94
CA MET A 293 2.54 -1.69 21.19
C MET A 293 2.94 -2.66 22.30
N ALA A 294 2.15 -3.71 22.56
CA ALA A 294 2.47 -4.70 23.60
C ALA A 294 3.81 -5.41 23.33
N THR A 295 4.11 -5.71 22.07
CA THR A 295 5.37 -6.34 21.66
C THR A 295 6.54 -5.39 21.92
N LEU A 296 6.45 -4.12 21.50
CA LEU A 296 7.49 -3.11 21.73
C LEU A 296 7.68 -2.82 23.22
N PHE A 297 6.61 -2.79 24.02
CA PHE A 297 6.69 -2.73 25.48
C PHE A 297 7.47 -3.91 26.07
N GLY A 298 7.24 -5.12 25.59
CA GLY A 298 7.98 -6.31 26.01
C GLY A 298 9.46 -6.25 25.63
N ILE A 299 9.76 -5.84 24.40
CA ILE A 299 11.12 -5.66 23.90
C ILE A 299 11.86 -4.61 24.73
N ALA A 300 11.20 -3.49 25.02
CA ALA A 300 11.79 -2.41 25.82
C ALA A 300 12.22 -2.92 27.20
N ARG A 301 11.41 -3.75 27.87
CA ARG A 301 11.78 -4.35 29.16
C ARG A 301 12.93 -5.36 29.06
N LEU A 302 12.92 -6.20 28.00
CA LEU A 302 13.97 -7.20 27.77
C LEU A 302 15.33 -6.55 27.53
N LEU A 303 15.38 -5.55 26.64
CA LEU A 303 16.60 -4.89 26.19
C LEU A 303 16.94 -3.59 26.93
N ASP A 304 16.08 -3.18 27.86
CA ASP A 304 16.17 -1.92 28.60
C ASP A 304 16.17 -0.66 27.69
N LEU A 305 15.37 -0.69 26.62
CA LEU A 305 15.24 0.45 25.72
C LEU A 305 14.46 1.58 26.40
N ALA A 306 14.87 2.83 26.16
CA ALA A 306 14.23 4.02 26.74
C ALA A 306 14.06 3.94 28.27
N ASP A 307 15.07 3.36 28.95
CA ASP A 307 15.11 3.14 30.40
C ASP A 307 13.85 2.42 30.93
N ALA A 308 13.35 1.46 30.15
CA ALA A 308 12.09 0.78 30.44
C ALA A 308 12.10 0.06 31.80
N ARG A 309 13.24 -0.51 32.24
CA ARG A 309 13.24 -1.25 33.52
C ARG A 309 13.03 -0.34 34.71
N SER A 310 13.50 0.92 34.67
CA SER A 310 13.25 1.89 35.74
C SER A 310 11.79 2.39 35.70
N ARG A 311 11.24 2.63 34.50
CA ARG A 311 9.94 3.28 34.30
C ARG A 311 8.74 2.34 34.43
N ILE A 312 8.87 1.11 33.95
CA ILE A 312 7.78 0.12 33.87
C ILE A 312 8.16 -1.24 34.46
N GLY A 313 9.32 -1.35 35.10
CA GLY A 313 9.78 -2.53 35.83
C GLY A 313 10.46 -3.60 34.96
N PRO A 314 11.30 -4.46 35.56
CA PRO A 314 12.01 -5.51 34.83
C PRO A 314 11.07 -6.61 34.35
N PRO A 315 11.39 -7.32 33.25
CA PRO A 315 10.60 -8.47 32.81
C PRO A 315 10.76 -9.65 33.81
N PRO A 316 9.84 -10.63 33.79
CA PRO A 316 10.01 -11.87 34.55
C PRO A 316 11.36 -12.55 34.29
N ALA A 317 12.01 -13.03 35.37
CA ALA A 317 13.37 -13.61 35.29
C ALA A 317 13.50 -14.72 34.25
N PHE A 318 12.51 -15.62 34.16
CA PHE A 318 12.53 -16.71 33.18
C PHE A 318 12.56 -16.24 31.72
N LEU A 319 12.02 -15.04 31.41
CA LEU A 319 12.11 -14.47 30.06
C LEU A 319 13.50 -13.91 29.79
N MET A 320 14.16 -13.33 30.81
CA MET A 320 15.55 -12.89 30.69
C MET A 320 16.48 -14.07 30.45
N GLU A 321 16.31 -15.15 31.23
CA GLU A 321 17.09 -16.39 31.07
C GLU A 321 16.89 -16.98 29.68
N LYS A 322 15.64 -17.08 29.22
CA LYS A 322 15.34 -17.61 27.88
C LYS A 322 15.91 -16.73 26.78
N PHE A 323 15.83 -15.40 26.91
CA PHE A 323 16.45 -14.48 25.95
C PHE A 323 17.98 -14.61 25.94
N ALA A 324 18.63 -14.84 27.08
CA ALA A 324 20.07 -15.08 27.13
C ALA A 324 20.49 -16.41 26.50
N GLN A 325 19.64 -17.45 26.60
CA GLN A 325 19.91 -18.81 26.11
C GLN A 325 19.55 -19.03 24.63
N ASP A 326 18.60 -18.27 24.07
CA ASP A 326 18.07 -18.55 22.72
C ASP A 326 19.03 -18.07 21.62
N ASP A 327 19.80 -18.97 21.01
CA ASP A 327 20.47 -18.76 19.71
C ASP A 327 19.44 -18.79 18.56
N LEU A 328 18.41 -17.94 18.62
CA LEU A 328 17.47 -17.74 17.52
C LEU A 328 18.20 -17.01 16.38
N SER A 329 18.94 -17.79 15.57
CA SER A 329 19.50 -17.31 14.31
C SER A 329 18.36 -16.84 13.40
N PRO A 330 18.38 -15.57 12.93
CA PRO A 330 17.43 -15.12 11.93
C PRO A 330 17.72 -15.87 10.64
N SER A 331 16.88 -16.84 10.28
CA SER A 331 16.97 -17.52 9.00
C SER A 331 16.74 -16.50 7.88
N ALA A 332 17.82 -16.24 7.13
CA ALA A 332 17.87 -15.65 5.81
C ALA A 332 16.77 -14.63 5.45
N ALA A 333 16.94 -13.38 5.92
CA ALA A 333 16.38 -12.25 5.21
C ALA A 333 16.85 -12.34 3.74
N GLN A 334 15.91 -12.58 2.82
CA GLN A 334 16.18 -12.62 1.38
C GLN A 334 16.85 -11.33 0.94
N ARG A 335 18.19 -11.37 0.85
CA ARG A 335 19.00 -10.39 0.13
C ARG A 335 18.61 -10.44 -1.34
N VAL A 336 17.63 -9.64 -1.74
CA VAL A 336 17.44 -9.29 -3.15
C VAL A 336 18.48 -8.24 -3.50
N VAL A 337 19.73 -8.70 -3.71
CA VAL A 337 20.70 -7.94 -4.49
C VAL A 337 20.24 -8.06 -5.94
N ARG A 338 19.77 -6.96 -6.54
CA ARG A 338 19.63 -6.87 -7.99
C ARG A 338 20.57 -5.80 -8.53
N ARG A 339 21.45 -6.24 -9.42
CA ARG A 339 22.30 -5.40 -10.28
C ARG A 339 21.42 -4.42 -11.08
N PRO A 340 21.88 -3.18 -11.32
CA PRO A 340 21.18 -2.25 -12.20
C PRO A 340 21.29 -2.76 -13.64
N GLN A 341 20.16 -3.13 -14.24
CA GLN A 341 20.07 -3.31 -15.69
C GLN A 341 19.57 -2.00 -16.30
N LYS A 342 20.48 -1.33 -17.01
CA LYS A 342 20.17 -0.20 -17.89
C LYS A 342 19.40 -0.77 -19.09
N VAL A 343 18.13 -0.44 -19.22
CA VAL A 343 17.33 -0.76 -20.42
C VAL A 343 17.06 0.56 -21.13
N GLU A 344 17.60 0.69 -22.33
CA GLU A 344 17.29 1.79 -23.24
C GLU A 344 15.87 1.60 -23.79
N CYS A 345 15.04 2.65 -23.69
CA CYS A 345 13.71 2.68 -24.27
C CYS A 345 13.78 3.15 -25.73
N PRO A 346 13.02 2.54 -26.67
CA PRO A 346 12.76 3.14 -27.97
C PRO A 346 11.79 4.32 -27.78
N ALA A 347 12.14 5.48 -28.35
CA ALA A 347 11.24 6.63 -28.40
C ALA A 347 10.13 6.37 -29.42
N VAL A 348 8.88 6.25 -28.95
CA VAL A 348 7.70 6.30 -29.82
C VAL A 348 6.88 7.52 -29.42
N THR A 349 6.74 8.45 -30.37
CA THR A 349 5.96 9.68 -30.25
C THR A 349 4.47 9.38 -30.40
N TYR A 350 3.67 9.70 -29.38
CA TYR A 350 2.21 9.58 -29.40
C TYR A 350 1.53 10.91 -29.08
N THR A 351 0.43 11.20 -29.77
CA THR A 351 -0.37 12.43 -29.60
C THR A 351 -1.61 12.18 -28.74
N PRO A 352 -1.77 12.85 -27.57
CA PRO A 352 -2.91 12.69 -26.67
C PRO A 352 -4.19 13.41 -27.14
N ARG A 353 -5.37 12.98 -26.65
CA ARG A 353 -6.66 13.69 -26.81
C ARG A 353 -6.66 15.02 -26.03
N SER A 354 -7.47 15.97 -26.49
CA SER A 354 -7.56 17.29 -25.85
C SER A 354 -8.48 17.30 -24.62
N ASP A 355 -8.22 18.18 -23.66
CA ASP A 355 -9.06 18.35 -22.45
C ASP A 355 -10.51 18.74 -22.80
N ALA A 356 -10.73 19.42 -23.92
CA ALA A 356 -12.07 19.78 -24.40
C ALA A 356 -12.89 18.53 -24.77
N GLU A 357 -12.24 17.53 -25.36
CA GLU A 357 -12.88 16.26 -25.72
C GLU A 357 -13.28 15.46 -24.48
N TYR A 358 -12.43 15.45 -23.44
CA TYR A 358 -12.76 14.80 -22.16
C TYR A 358 -13.96 15.45 -21.46
N ARG A 359 -14.07 16.79 -21.53
CA ARG A 359 -15.20 17.51 -20.95
C ARG A 359 -16.51 17.13 -21.63
N VAL A 360 -16.52 17.06 -22.96
CA VAL A 360 -17.70 16.62 -23.74
C VAL A 360 -18.11 15.19 -23.36
N LEU A 361 -17.17 14.26 -23.22
CA LEU A 361 -17.47 12.89 -22.81
C LEU A 361 -18.06 12.82 -21.39
N ALA A 362 -17.56 13.62 -20.46
CA ALA A 362 -18.09 13.69 -19.10
C ALA A 362 -19.54 14.20 -19.09
N ASP A 363 -19.82 15.27 -19.85
CA ASP A 363 -21.16 15.84 -19.97
C ASP A 363 -22.14 14.83 -20.61
N GLU A 364 -21.70 14.07 -21.61
CA GLU A 364 -22.49 12.99 -22.23
C GLU A 364 -22.81 11.86 -21.25
N ILE A 365 -21.85 11.43 -20.41
CA ILE A 365 -22.07 10.41 -19.37
C ILE A 365 -23.09 10.92 -18.34
N LEU A 366 -22.92 12.15 -17.86
CA LEU A 366 -23.82 12.76 -16.88
C LEU A 366 -25.23 12.98 -17.45
N ALA A 367 -25.34 13.25 -18.74
CA ALA A 367 -26.62 13.38 -19.43
C ALA A 367 -27.25 12.03 -19.80
N SER A 368 -26.54 10.91 -19.72
CA SER A 368 -27.03 9.61 -20.16
C SER A 368 -28.25 9.12 -19.36
N GLY A 369 -29.19 8.46 -20.03
CA GLY A 369 -30.35 7.84 -19.37
C GLY A 369 -29.95 6.75 -18.39
N GLU A 370 -28.86 6.03 -18.68
CA GLU A 370 -28.28 5.00 -17.80
C GLU A 370 -27.76 5.58 -16.48
N TRP A 371 -27.04 6.71 -16.52
CA TRP A 371 -26.57 7.38 -15.31
C TRP A 371 -27.72 7.95 -14.48
N ARG A 372 -28.75 8.49 -15.14
CA ARG A 372 -29.96 9.01 -14.48
C ARG A 372 -30.75 7.90 -13.78
N ALA A 373 -30.87 6.72 -14.38
CA ALA A 373 -31.61 5.59 -13.82
C ALA A 373 -31.01 5.07 -12.51
N VAL A 374 -29.69 5.18 -12.31
CA VAL A 374 -29.01 4.70 -11.11
C VAL A 374 -28.86 5.73 -10.01
N GLN A 375 -29.32 6.99 -10.18
CA GLN A 375 -29.12 8.05 -9.18
C GLN A 375 -29.73 7.73 -7.81
N GLY A 376 -30.87 7.01 -7.78
CA GLY A 376 -31.52 6.57 -6.55
C GLY A 376 -30.99 5.26 -5.96
N ALA A 377 -30.03 4.61 -6.63
CA ALA A 377 -29.52 3.30 -6.21
C ALA A 377 -28.47 3.40 -5.10
N GLY A 378 -28.23 2.26 -4.43
CA GLY A 378 -27.15 2.11 -3.46
C GLY A 378 -25.77 2.43 -4.07
N ARG A 379 -24.84 2.89 -3.22
CA ARG A 379 -23.51 3.41 -3.63
C ARG A 379 -22.74 2.47 -4.59
N ILE A 380 -22.66 1.18 -4.28
CA ILE A 380 -21.90 0.20 -5.08
C ILE A 380 -22.44 0.11 -6.51
N VAL A 381 -23.76 0.15 -6.66
CA VAL A 381 -24.43 0.09 -7.97
C VAL A 381 -24.14 1.33 -8.81
N ARG A 382 -24.07 2.51 -8.17
CA ARG A 382 -23.71 3.76 -8.85
C ARG A 382 -22.25 3.78 -9.29
N GLU A 383 -21.32 3.34 -8.44
CA GLU A 383 -19.90 3.27 -8.76
C GLU A 383 -19.63 2.31 -9.93
N GLN A 384 -20.28 1.14 -9.95
CA GLN A 384 -20.17 0.18 -11.05
C GLN A 384 -20.76 0.70 -12.37
N ALA A 385 -21.92 1.37 -12.31
CA ALA A 385 -22.54 1.96 -13.49
C ALA A 385 -21.69 3.09 -14.09
N LEU A 386 -21.09 3.93 -13.24
CA LEU A 386 -20.21 5.01 -13.69
C LEU A 386 -18.94 4.46 -14.34
N ALA A 387 -18.29 3.46 -13.72
CA ALA A 387 -17.09 2.83 -14.26
C ALA A 387 -17.31 2.20 -15.66
N ARG A 388 -18.48 1.57 -15.86
CA ARG A 388 -18.88 1.03 -17.16
C ARG A 388 -19.05 2.13 -18.21
N LEU A 389 -19.84 3.16 -17.90
CA LEU A 389 -20.11 4.28 -18.83
C LEU A 389 -18.84 5.04 -19.21
N MET A 390 -17.91 5.21 -18.26
CA MET A 390 -16.60 5.80 -18.54
C MET A 390 -15.78 4.94 -19.50
N THR A 391 -15.80 3.62 -19.33
CA THR A 391 -15.06 2.70 -20.20
C THR A 391 -15.61 2.75 -21.63
N GLU A 392 -16.93 2.66 -21.78
CA GLU A 392 -17.59 2.72 -23.09
C GLU A 392 -17.38 4.05 -23.81
N ALA A 393 -17.40 5.18 -23.08
CA ALA A 393 -17.17 6.50 -23.66
C ALA A 393 -15.74 6.67 -24.18
N LEU A 394 -14.77 6.07 -23.48
CA LEU A 394 -13.34 6.21 -23.79
C LEU A 394 -12.86 5.22 -24.87
N ASP A 395 -13.56 4.11 -25.05
CA ASP A 395 -13.30 3.15 -26.12
C ASP A 395 -13.79 3.64 -27.51
N ARG A 396 -14.60 4.70 -27.57
CA ARG A 396 -14.97 5.37 -28.84
C ARG A 396 -13.76 6.11 -29.41
N ALA A 397 -13.50 5.97 -30.71
CA ALA A 397 -12.37 6.63 -31.39
C ALA A 397 -12.34 8.17 -31.15
N PRO A 398 -11.16 8.81 -31.10
CA PRO A 398 -11.05 10.26 -30.98
C PRO A 398 -11.85 10.95 -32.07
N ARG A 399 -12.64 11.98 -31.72
CA ARG A 399 -13.33 12.78 -32.74
C ARG A 399 -12.27 13.49 -33.56
N ALA A 400 -12.21 13.23 -34.87
CA ALA A 400 -11.33 13.95 -35.78
C ALA A 400 -11.55 15.47 -35.59
N ARG A 401 -10.46 16.23 -35.50
CA ARG A 401 -10.54 17.70 -35.47
C ARG A 401 -11.38 18.12 -36.67
N ALA A 402 -12.52 18.75 -36.43
CA ALA A 402 -13.22 19.47 -37.49
C ALA A 402 -12.22 20.49 -38.03
N ASP A 403 -11.93 20.42 -39.33
CA ASP A 403 -11.06 21.38 -40.02
C ASP A 403 -11.59 22.79 -39.75
N VAL A 404 -10.87 23.51 -38.89
CA VAL A 404 -11.02 24.95 -38.76
C VAL A 404 -10.31 25.53 -39.99
N PRO A 405 -11.02 26.21 -40.92
CA PRO A 405 -10.36 26.88 -42.02
C PRO A 405 -9.42 27.93 -41.42
N GLY A 406 -8.13 27.79 -41.67
CA GLY A 406 -7.13 28.75 -41.21
C GLY A 406 -7.44 30.16 -41.76
N PRO A 407 -7.13 31.22 -41.01
CA PRO A 407 -7.34 32.58 -41.49
C PRO A 407 -6.43 32.80 -42.71
N ALA A 408 -7.04 33.22 -43.82
CA ALA A 408 -6.30 33.73 -44.97
C ALA A 408 -5.49 34.96 -44.52
N ALA A 409 -4.17 34.86 -44.67
CA ALA A 409 -3.24 35.99 -44.52
C ALA A 409 -2.95 36.58 -45.92
N PRO A 410 -2.63 37.88 -46.01
CA PRO A 410 -2.81 38.72 -47.21
C PRO A 410 -1.88 38.41 -48.38
#